data_AF-A0A9D2BXY5-F1
#
_entry.id   AF-A0A9D2BXY5-F1
#
_cell.length_a   1.000
_cell.length_b   1.000
_cell.length_c   1.000
_cell.angle_alpha   90.00
_cell.angle_beta   90.00
_cell.angle_gamma   90.00
#
_symmetry.space_group_name_H-M   'P 1'
#
loop_
_entity.id
_entity.type
_entity.pdbx_description
1 polymer ?
#
loop_
_entity_poly.entity_id
_entity_poly.type
_entity_poly.pdbx_seq_one_letter_code
_entity_poly.pdbx_strand_id
1 'polypeptide(L)'
;MEEKGYLSYGETEIETIKKGLPAIREVLLGDNTHQKRRLLFALDWFMDSYYGQDIWLKPFREELVELLQVVILSAQEDEVASDALDLLESYEWPPFPILERQIDQVSERLKPFVLRLIHTE
;
A
#
# COMPACT_ATOMS: atom_id res chain seq x y z
N MET A 1 26.48 -3.02 -15.72
CA MET A 1 26.41 -2.94 -14.25
C MET A 1 25.08 -2.29 -13.95
N GLU A 2 24.06 -3.06 -13.60
CA GLU A 2 22.82 -2.49 -13.07
C GLU A 2 23.14 -1.94 -11.69
N GLU A 3 23.00 -0.63 -11.50
CA GLU A 3 22.89 -0.07 -10.15
C GLU A 3 21.69 -0.75 -9.51
N LYS A 4 21.93 -1.57 -8.47
CA LYS A 4 20.90 -1.89 -7.48
C LYS A 4 20.54 -0.57 -6.79
N GLY A 5 19.65 0.21 -7.40
CA GLY A 5 19.08 1.39 -6.78
C GLY A 5 18.34 0.94 -5.52
N TYR A 6 18.85 1.32 -4.36
CA TYR A 6 18.13 1.10 -3.11
C TYR A 6 16.85 1.93 -3.16
N LEU A 7 15.69 1.28 -2.96
CA LEU A 7 14.43 1.98 -2.82
C LEU A 7 14.53 2.93 -1.63
N SER A 8 14.26 4.21 -1.85
CA SER A 8 14.29 5.25 -0.83
C SER A 8 13.19 6.26 -1.08
N TYR A 9 12.64 6.83 -0.02
CA TYR A 9 11.71 7.96 -0.10
C TYR A 9 12.36 9.22 0.45
N GLY A 10 11.81 10.37 0.08
CA GLY A 10 12.30 11.66 0.52
C GLY A 10 11.16 12.63 0.78
N GLU A 11 11.47 13.92 0.71
CA GLU A 11 10.54 15.00 1.03
C GLU A 11 9.29 14.96 0.14
N THR A 12 9.42 14.59 -1.13
CA THR A 12 8.30 14.46 -2.07
C THR A 12 7.23 13.47 -1.61
N GLU A 13 7.62 12.26 -1.18
CA GLU A 13 6.66 11.27 -0.70
C GLU A 13 6.03 11.71 0.63
N ILE A 14 6.83 12.28 1.54
CA ILE A 14 6.37 12.80 2.83
C ILE A 14 5.32 13.91 2.63
N GLU A 15 5.58 14.86 1.74
CA GLU A 15 4.64 15.92 1.39
C GLU A 15 3.37 15.37 0.73
N THR A 16 3.51 14.34 -0.10
CA THR A 16 2.37 13.67 -0.75
C THR A 16 1.45 13.05 0.29
N ILE A 17 2.00 12.33 1.27
CA ILE A 17 1.22 11.73 2.36
C ILE A 17 0.55 12.82 3.21
N LYS A 18 1.26 13.90 3.54
CA LYS A 18 0.71 15.02 4.32
C LYS A 18 -0.36 15.83 3.60
N LYS A 19 -0.36 15.84 2.26
CA LYS A 19 -1.46 16.40 1.44
C LYS A 19 -2.74 15.56 1.51
N GLY A 20 -2.63 14.32 2.00
CA GLY A 20 -3.74 13.44 2.28
C GLY A 20 -4.13 12.52 1.12
N LEU A 21 -5.23 11.79 1.35
CA LEU A 21 -5.69 10.71 0.47
C LEU A 21 -5.75 11.05 -1.04
N PRO A 22 -6.23 12.23 -1.48
CA PRO A 22 -6.29 12.52 -2.92
C PRO A 22 -4.92 12.47 -3.61
N ALA A 23 -3.89 13.00 -2.97
CA ALA A 23 -2.53 13.00 -3.51
C ALA A 23 -1.90 11.60 -3.47
N ILE A 24 -2.16 10.84 -2.40
CA ILE A 24 -1.73 9.44 -2.30
C ILE A 24 -2.36 8.61 -3.44
N ARG A 25 -3.67 8.77 -3.65
CA ARG A 25 -4.41 8.05 -4.70
C ARG A 25 -3.89 8.36 -6.09
N GLU A 26 -3.60 9.64 -6.38
CA GLU A 26 -3.05 10.05 -7.68
C GLU A 26 -1.74 9.32 -8.01
N VAL A 27 -0.84 9.18 -7.04
CA VAL A 27 0.42 8.46 -7.23
C VAL A 27 0.20 6.95 -7.33
N LEU A 28 -0.54 6.35 -6.39
CA LEU A 28 -0.71 4.90 -6.33
C LEU A 28 -1.47 4.33 -7.53
N LEU A 29 -2.40 5.09 -8.11
CA LEU A 29 -3.15 4.70 -9.31
C LEU A 29 -2.56 5.24 -10.62
N GLY A 30 -1.45 5.98 -10.57
CA GLY A 30 -0.74 6.46 -11.77
C GLY A 30 0.00 5.35 -12.51
N ASP A 31 0.83 5.71 -13.49
CA ASP A 31 1.57 4.74 -14.32
C ASP A 31 3.03 4.54 -13.89
N ASN A 32 3.55 5.34 -12.94
CA ASN A 32 4.95 5.31 -12.57
C ASN A 32 5.21 4.32 -11.42
N THR A 33 5.61 3.09 -11.76
CA THR A 33 5.94 2.02 -10.81
C THR A 33 6.90 2.48 -9.71
N HIS A 34 7.97 3.20 -10.07
CA HIS A 34 8.97 3.63 -9.10
C HIS A 34 8.41 4.65 -8.10
N GLN A 35 7.55 5.57 -8.53
CA GLN A 35 6.88 6.51 -7.62
C GLN A 35 5.91 5.78 -6.67
N LYS A 36 5.15 4.80 -7.18
CA LYS A 36 4.27 3.98 -6.34
C LYS A 36 5.07 3.29 -5.23
N ARG A 37 6.14 2.57 -5.61
CA ARG A 37 6.97 1.83 -4.66
C ARG A 37 7.60 2.74 -3.61
N ARG A 38 8.11 3.92 -4.02
CA ARG A 38 8.64 4.92 -3.07
C ARG A 38 7.59 5.42 -2.10
N LEU A 39 6.37 5.68 -2.59
CA LEU A 39 5.27 6.15 -1.74
C LEU A 39 4.78 5.06 -0.78
N LEU A 40 4.67 3.80 -1.23
CA LEU A 40 4.34 2.66 -0.36
C LEU A 40 5.42 2.46 0.72
N PHE A 41 6.70 2.57 0.33
CA PHE A 41 7.81 2.52 1.28
C PHE A 41 7.79 3.68 2.28
N ALA A 42 7.35 4.87 1.88
CA ALA A 42 7.13 5.98 2.81
C ALA A 42 5.94 5.73 3.74
N LEU A 43 4.85 5.14 3.23
CA LEU A 43 3.66 4.83 4.01
C LEU A 43 3.94 3.85 5.14
N ASP A 44 4.87 2.91 4.97
CA ASP A 44 5.33 2.00 6.03
C ASP A 44 5.72 2.77 7.31
N TRP A 45 6.54 3.81 7.16
CA TRP A 45 6.96 4.68 8.28
C TRP A 45 5.80 5.50 8.87
N PHE A 46 4.81 5.87 8.06
CA PHE A 46 3.63 6.60 8.54
C PHE A 46 2.61 5.70 9.25
N MET A 47 2.49 4.45 8.82
CA MET A 47 1.54 3.49 9.39
C MET A 47 2.06 2.83 10.66
N ASP A 48 3.39 2.73 10.81
CA ASP A 48 4.00 2.25 12.05
C ASP A 48 3.82 3.26 13.19
N SER A 49 2.95 2.88 14.14
CA SER A 49 2.63 3.66 15.33
C SER A 49 3.85 3.90 16.24
N TYR A 50 4.92 3.10 16.13
CA TYR A 50 6.16 3.31 16.87
C TYR A 50 6.77 4.70 16.60
N TYR A 51 6.61 5.25 15.39
CA TYR A 51 7.16 6.56 15.00
C TYR A 51 6.21 7.74 15.22
N GLY A 52 4.96 7.48 15.62
CA GLY A 52 3.95 8.50 15.91
C GLY A 52 3.52 9.36 14.70
N GLN A 53 3.82 8.91 13.48
CA GLN A 53 3.41 9.60 12.24
C GLN A 53 2.00 9.22 11.80
N ASP A 54 1.41 8.19 12.41
CA ASP A 54 0.05 7.71 12.17
C ASP A 54 -1.02 8.81 12.35
N ILE A 55 -0.71 9.85 13.15
CA ILE A 55 -1.56 11.03 13.33
C ILE A 55 -1.94 11.71 12.01
N TRP A 56 -1.07 11.68 11.00
CA TRP A 56 -1.34 12.24 9.69
C TRP A 56 -2.33 11.42 8.88
N LEU A 57 -2.43 10.11 9.16
CA LEU A 57 -3.31 9.18 8.46
C LEU A 57 -4.68 9.08 9.12
N LYS A 58 -4.80 9.38 10.42
CA LYS A 58 -6.06 9.29 11.19
C LYS A 58 -7.29 9.88 10.49
N PRO A 59 -7.23 11.03 9.80
CA PRO A 59 -8.42 11.60 9.15
C PRO A 59 -8.95 10.79 7.97
N PHE A 60 -8.17 9.84 7.42
CA PHE A 60 -8.54 9.07 6.22
C PHE A 60 -8.02 7.62 6.25
N ARG A 61 -7.79 7.05 7.45
CA ARG A 61 -7.12 5.75 7.60
C ARG A 61 -7.94 4.62 6.97
N GLU A 62 -9.25 4.63 7.18
CA GLU A 62 -10.15 3.62 6.60
C GLU A 62 -10.12 3.67 5.07
N GLU A 63 -10.17 4.86 4.48
CA GLU A 63 -10.13 5.02 3.03
C GLU A 63 -8.75 4.73 2.43
N LEU A 64 -7.67 4.90 3.20
CA LEU A 64 -6.34 4.45 2.82
C LEU A 64 -6.27 2.92 2.76
N VAL A 65 -6.85 2.22 3.75
CA VAL A 65 -6.94 0.75 3.74
C VAL A 65 -7.74 0.24 2.55
N GLU A 66 -8.86 0.89 2.22
CA GLU A 66 -9.61 0.59 0.99
C GLU A 66 -8.78 0.84 -0.27
N LEU A 67 -8.01 1.94 -0.32
CA LEU A 67 -7.13 2.25 -1.45
C LEU A 67 -6.03 1.19 -1.61
N LEU A 68 -5.42 0.72 -0.52
CA LEU A 68 -4.40 -0.33 -0.57
C LEU A 68 -4.98 -1.64 -1.13
N GLN A 69 -6.21 -2.01 -0.74
CA GLN A 69 -6.91 -3.16 -1.33
C GLN A 69 -7.10 -2.98 -2.85
N VAL A 70 -7.46 -1.78 -3.31
CA VAL A 70 -7.59 -1.49 -4.75
C VAL A 70 -6.23 -1.58 -5.47
N VAL A 71 -5.15 -1.11 -4.85
CA VAL A 71 -3.79 -1.21 -5.43
C VAL A 71 -3.39 -2.67 -5.63
N ILE A 72 -3.64 -3.54 -4.66
CA ILE A 72 -3.36 -4.98 -4.77
C ILE A 72 -4.08 -5.62 -5.96
N LEU A 73 -5.32 -5.19 -6.24
CA LEU A 73 -6.12 -5.71 -7.35
C LEU A 73 -5.75 -5.14 -8.72
N SER A 74 -5.29 -3.89 -8.77
CA SER A 74 -5.14 -3.14 -10.03
C SER A 74 -3.70 -2.93 -10.49
N ALA A 75 -2.71 -3.14 -9.61
CA ALA A 75 -1.31 -2.99 -9.98
C ALA A 75 -0.91 -3.99 -11.08
N GLN A 76 -0.21 -3.48 -12.09
CA GLN A 76 0.30 -4.30 -13.19
C GLN A 76 1.59 -5.04 -12.77
N GLU A 77 2.30 -4.48 -11.78
CA GLU A 77 3.55 -4.98 -11.25
C GLU A 77 3.33 -5.67 -9.90
N ASP A 78 3.69 -6.95 -9.82
CA ASP A 78 3.61 -7.74 -8.58
C ASP A 78 4.32 -7.06 -7.40
N GLU A 79 5.39 -6.30 -7.65
CA GLU A 79 6.13 -5.60 -6.60
C GLU A 79 5.29 -4.52 -5.92
N VAL A 80 4.48 -3.77 -6.69
CA VAL A 80 3.60 -2.73 -6.14
C VAL A 80 2.46 -3.38 -5.35
N ALA A 81 1.87 -4.44 -5.89
CA ALA A 81 0.83 -5.18 -5.17
C ALA A 81 1.36 -5.85 -3.91
N SER A 82 2.58 -6.39 -3.93
CA SER A 82 3.25 -6.98 -2.76
C SER A 82 3.55 -5.91 -1.71
N ASP A 83 4.15 -4.77 -2.10
CA ASP A 83 4.45 -3.68 -1.17
C ASP A 83 3.15 -3.16 -0.49
N ALA A 84 2.02 -3.10 -1.21
CA ALA A 84 0.73 -2.72 -0.63
C ALA A 84 0.14 -3.80 0.29
N LEU A 85 0.33 -5.07 -0.06
CA LEU A 85 -0.10 -6.21 0.77
C LEU A 85 0.67 -6.24 2.10
N ASP A 86 1.97 -6.00 2.07
CA ASP A 86 2.83 -5.99 3.26
C ASP A 86 2.38 -4.90 4.26
N LEU A 87 1.92 -3.74 3.77
CA LEU A 87 1.34 -2.69 4.63
C LEU A 87 0.05 -3.15 5.32
N LEU A 88 -0.84 -3.84 4.60
CA LEU A 88 -2.06 -4.38 5.20
C LEU A 88 -1.74 -5.47 6.23
N GLU A 89 -0.82 -6.38 5.91
CA GLU A 89 -0.41 -7.46 6.81
C GLU A 89 0.28 -6.94 8.08
N SER A 90 1.02 -5.83 7.98
CA SER A 90 1.79 -5.28 9.10
C SER A 90 0.96 -4.41 10.04
N TYR A 91 -0.03 -3.67 9.52
CA TYR A 91 -0.65 -2.56 10.25
C TYR A 91 -2.17 -2.63 10.36
N GLU A 92 -2.82 -3.60 9.71
CA GLU A 92 -4.26 -3.75 9.69
C GLU A 92 -4.70 -5.19 9.95
N TRP A 93 -6.00 -5.35 10.22
CA TRP A 93 -6.62 -6.65 10.46
C TRP A 93 -7.91 -6.75 9.65
N PRO A 94 -8.33 -7.97 9.27
CA PRO A 94 -9.62 -8.19 8.62
C PRO A 94 -10.79 -7.55 9.39
N PRO A 95 -11.89 -7.19 8.70
CA PRO A 95 -12.21 -7.56 7.32
C PRO A 95 -11.56 -6.69 6.24
N PHE A 96 -11.25 -7.30 5.09
CA PHE A 96 -10.78 -6.62 3.87
C PHE A 96 -11.82 -6.79 2.75
N PRO A 97 -12.95 -6.07 2.81
CA PRO A 97 -14.14 -6.39 2.02
C PRO A 97 -13.96 -6.25 0.50
N ILE A 98 -12.99 -5.45 0.03
CA ILE A 98 -12.71 -5.31 -1.40
C ILE A 98 -11.96 -6.55 -1.90
N LEU A 99 -10.92 -7.00 -1.17
CA LEU A 99 -10.18 -8.21 -1.50
C LEU A 99 -11.04 -9.46 -1.37
N GLU A 100 -11.83 -9.58 -0.29
CA GLU A 100 -12.73 -10.72 -0.07
C GLU A 100 -13.73 -10.92 -1.21
N ARG A 101 -14.29 -9.84 -1.75
CA ARG A 101 -15.27 -9.89 -2.85
C ARG A 101 -14.65 -10.10 -4.23
N GLN A 102 -13.37 -9.78 -4.39
CA GLN A 102 -12.69 -9.71 -5.68
C GLN A 102 -11.42 -10.57 -5.73
N ILE A 103 -11.36 -11.62 -4.91
CA ILE A 103 -10.19 -12.49 -4.80
C ILE A 103 -9.77 -13.10 -6.14
N ASP A 104 -10.73 -13.33 -7.05
CA ASP A 104 -10.47 -13.84 -8.39
C ASP A 104 -9.66 -12.89 -9.28
N GLN A 105 -9.64 -11.59 -8.96
CA GLN A 105 -8.87 -10.57 -9.68
C GLN A 105 -7.44 -10.41 -9.14
N VAL A 106 -7.13 -10.96 -7.95
CA VAL A 106 -5.76 -10.95 -7.42
C VAL A 106 -4.86 -11.80 -8.30
N SER A 107 -3.64 -11.32 -8.57
CA SER A 107 -2.66 -12.08 -9.34
C SER A 107 -2.42 -13.47 -8.72
N GLU A 108 -2.29 -14.50 -9.56
CA GLU A 108 -2.11 -15.89 -9.08
C GLU A 108 -0.91 -16.05 -8.14
N ARG A 109 0.12 -15.20 -8.32
CA ARG A 109 1.28 -15.18 -7.44
C ARG A 109 0.94 -14.70 -6.04
N LEU A 110 0.12 -13.65 -5.90
CA LEU A 110 -0.21 -13.04 -4.62
C LEU A 110 -1.44 -13.67 -3.94
N LYS A 111 -2.28 -14.38 -4.71
CA LYS A 111 -3.52 -15.00 -4.21
C LYS A 111 -3.33 -15.83 -2.93
N PRO A 112 -2.30 -16.69 -2.76
CA PRO A 112 -2.09 -17.40 -1.50
C PRO A 112 -1.81 -16.50 -0.29
N PHE A 113 -1.16 -15.36 -0.50
CA PHE A 113 -0.83 -14.40 0.54
C PHE A 113 -2.06 -13.58 0.93
N VAL A 114 -2.83 -13.11 -0.06
CA VAL A 114 -4.11 -12.43 0.19
C VAL A 114 -5.10 -13.37 0.91
N LEU A 115 -5.19 -14.63 0.49
CA LEU A 115 -6.03 -15.63 1.16
C LEU A 115 -5.62 -15.85 2.63
N ARG A 116 -4.33 -15.83 2.95
CA ARG A 116 -3.90 -15.85 4.35
C ARG A 116 -4.34 -14.59 5.08
N LEU A 117 -4.05 -13.41 4.52
CA LEU A 117 -4.39 -12.13 5.13
C LEU A 117 -5.87 -12.04 5.51
N ILE A 118 -6.79 -12.41 4.61
CA ILE A 118 -8.24 -12.33 4.86
C ILE A 118 -8.78 -13.38 5.84
N HIS A 119 -8.00 -14.43 6.13
CA HIS A 119 -8.37 -15.52 7.03
C HIS A 119 -7.57 -15.53 8.34
N THR A 120 -6.75 -14.51 8.58
CA THR A 120 -6.05 -14.33 9.85
C THR A 120 -7.08 -13.97 10.93
N GLU A 121 -7.23 -14.85 11.92
CA GLU A 121 -8.07 -14.66 13.12
C GLU A 121 -7.38 -13.84 14.22
#